data_AF-A0A660Y3I3-F1
#
_entry.id   AF-A0A660Y3I3-F1
#
_cell.length_a   1.000
_cell.length_b   1.000
_cell.length_c   1.000
_cell.angle_alpha   90.00
_cell.angle_beta   90.00
_cell.angle_gamma   90.00
#
_symmetry.space_group_name_H-M   'P 1'
#
loop_
_entity.id
_entity.type
_entity.pdbx_description
1 polymer ?
#
loop_
_entity_poly.entity_id
_entity_poly.type
_entity_poly.pdbx_seq_one_letter_code
_entity_poly.pdbx_strand_id
1 'polypeptide(L)'
;MFGLGMWKAWGRPWGMLGGLTCFLFPVVGIPAALAMQRIRSSGPKGDVIGEYHKYINSIRFHQGHFGAKLTQMDAQRMAEEVKMEALEVEPVSYLLESPDASLKRIAVELLVRMRSPDSVRVLKRALKDDNPEVRFYAQVGLAKVEEEFLAAIDRAEKALSDAEDRGKALIELGDRYLEYCMSGLLEGELWEHYLKLAEGVYKKAWETTPGPDTAFRLGRVLLLRGRDDEAEKGR
;
A
#
# COMPACT_ATOMS: atom_id res chain seq x y z
N MET A 1 -8.31 48.60 -7.24
CA MET A 1 -7.46 48.51 -8.43
C MET A 1 -6.49 47.35 -8.18
N PHE A 2 -6.89 46.11 -8.47
CA PHE A 2 -6.64 45.38 -9.74
C PHE A 2 -5.13 45.34 -10.08
N GLY A 3 -4.45 44.20 -10.27
CA GLY A 3 -4.85 42.80 -10.50
C GLY A 3 -3.85 41.79 -9.88
N LEU A 4 -4.27 40.54 -9.61
CA LEU A 4 -4.18 39.39 -10.53
C LEU A 4 -2.76 39.26 -11.11
N GLY A 5 -1.93 38.31 -10.71
CA GLY A 5 -2.19 36.86 -10.68
C GLY A 5 -1.57 36.24 -11.93
N MET A 6 -0.98 35.04 -11.82
CA MET A 6 -0.36 34.17 -12.87
C MET A 6 1.16 34.00 -12.62
N TRP A 7 1.73 32.88 -12.17
CA TRP A 7 1.50 31.48 -12.54
C TRP A 7 1.86 30.53 -11.39
N LYS A 8 0.87 29.90 -10.78
CA LYS A 8 0.99 28.59 -10.10
C LYS A 8 0.06 27.62 -10.82
N ALA A 9 0.40 27.33 -12.07
CA ALA A 9 -0.15 26.23 -12.83
C ALA A 9 0.88 25.89 -13.90
N TRP A 10 1.62 24.80 -13.69
CA TRP A 10 2.32 23.91 -14.63
C TRP A 10 3.58 23.33 -13.98
N GLY A 11 3.76 22.02 -14.11
CA GLY A 11 4.78 21.24 -13.42
C GLY A 11 6.21 21.65 -13.75
N ARG A 12 7.05 21.64 -12.70
CA ARG A 12 8.53 21.52 -12.69
C ARG A 12 9.28 22.25 -13.83
N PRO A 13 10.00 23.36 -13.57
CA PRO A 13 10.59 24.24 -14.60
C PRO A 13 11.76 23.65 -15.41
N TRP A 14 12.11 22.38 -15.20
CA TRP A 14 13.30 21.74 -15.77
C TRP A 14 13.09 21.20 -17.19
N GLY A 15 11.84 20.91 -17.60
CA GLY A 15 11.56 20.41 -18.95
C GLY A 15 11.78 21.47 -20.04
N MET A 16 11.50 22.74 -19.73
CA MET A 16 11.56 23.82 -20.72
C MET A 16 13.00 24.32 -20.95
N LEU A 17 13.85 24.32 -19.91
CA LEU A 17 15.28 24.64 -20.02
C LEU A 17 16.09 23.54 -20.73
N GLY A 18 15.72 22.27 -20.56
CA GLY A 18 16.37 21.15 -21.26
C GLY A 18 16.06 21.10 -22.77
N GLY A 19 14.82 21.44 -23.15
CA GLY A 19 14.43 21.49 -24.56
C GLY A 19 15.10 22.64 -25.33
N LEU A 20 15.23 23.82 -24.71
CA LEU A 20 15.84 25.00 -25.34
C LEU A 20 17.34 24.86 -25.58
N THR A 21 18.05 24.14 -24.69
CA THR A 21 19.50 23.90 -24.83
C THR A 21 19.82 22.86 -25.92
N CYS A 22 18.95 21.87 -26.13
CA CYS A 22 19.07 20.91 -27.23
C CYS A 22 18.87 21.54 -28.61
N PHE A 23 18.07 22.61 -28.69
CA PHE A 23 17.77 23.31 -29.95
C PHE A 23 18.85 24.32 -30.35
N LEU A 24 19.50 24.98 -29.38
CA LEU A 24 20.50 26.03 -29.65
C LEU A 24 21.94 25.51 -29.73
N PHE A 25 22.26 24.40 -29.05
CA PHE A 25 23.61 23.82 -29.02
C PHE A 25 23.57 22.30 -29.22
N PRO A 26 23.26 21.82 -30.43
CA PRO A 26 23.07 20.38 -30.69
C PRO A 26 24.30 19.54 -30.38
N VAL A 27 25.51 20.12 -30.47
CA VAL A 27 26.77 19.43 -30.18
C VAL A 27 26.97 19.14 -28.68
N VAL A 28 26.37 19.92 -27.79
CA VAL A 28 26.55 19.78 -26.32
C VAL A 28 25.27 19.31 -25.63
N GLY A 29 24.11 19.77 -26.09
CA GLY A 29 22.80 19.43 -25.55
C GLY A 29 22.41 17.96 -25.78
N ILE A 30 22.67 17.42 -26.98
CA ILE A 30 22.34 16.03 -27.29
C ILE A 30 23.19 15.04 -26.48
N PRO A 31 24.53 15.21 -26.34
CA PRO A 31 25.33 14.38 -25.45
C PRO A 31 24.93 14.49 -23.97
N ALA A 32 24.61 15.68 -23.47
CA ALA A 32 24.18 15.88 -22.09
C ALA A 32 22.80 15.24 -21.82
N ALA A 33 21.86 15.36 -22.77
CA ALA A 33 20.55 14.70 -22.70
C ALA A 33 20.69 13.18 -22.75
N LEU A 34 21.55 12.64 -23.63
CA LEU A 34 21.84 11.21 -23.70
C LEU A 34 22.56 10.71 -22.44
N ALA A 35 23.48 11.49 -21.87
CA ALA A 35 24.14 11.17 -20.60
C ALA A 35 23.14 11.14 -19.44
N MET A 36 22.21 12.10 -19.36
CA MET A 36 21.13 12.09 -18.36
C MET A 36 20.13 10.96 -18.60
N GLN A 37 19.83 10.61 -19.85
CA GLN A 37 18.98 9.46 -20.18
C GLN A 37 19.67 8.15 -19.80
N ARG A 38 20.99 8.06 -19.95
CA ARG A 38 21.82 6.93 -19.53
C ARG A 38 21.92 6.84 -18.01
N ILE A 39 22.00 7.95 -17.29
CA ILE A 39 21.95 7.98 -15.80
C ILE A 39 20.56 7.59 -15.31
N ARG A 40 19.48 8.02 -15.98
CA ARG A 40 18.09 7.67 -15.65
C ARG A 40 17.71 6.23 -16.03
N SER A 41 18.38 5.64 -17.03
CA SER A 41 18.21 4.23 -17.43
C SER A 41 19.22 3.28 -16.79
N SER A 42 20.09 3.78 -15.92
CA SER A 42 21.07 3.01 -15.14
C SER A 42 20.76 3.10 -13.65
N GLY A 43 19.50 2.85 -13.26
CA GLY A 43 19.28 2.12 -12.00
C GLY A 43 19.90 0.73 -12.14
N PRO A 44 20.33 0.08 -11.06
CA PRO A 44 21.14 -1.13 -11.13
C PRO A 44 20.39 -2.21 -11.91
N LYS A 45 20.74 -2.37 -13.18
CA LYS A 45 20.50 -3.60 -13.94
C LYS A 45 21.60 -4.59 -13.56
N GLY A 46 21.70 -4.87 -12.27
CA GLY A 46 22.16 -6.18 -11.85
C GLY A 46 21.15 -7.17 -12.39
N ASP A 47 21.61 -8.34 -12.81
CA ASP A 47 20.75 -9.45 -13.16
C ASP A 47 19.95 -9.81 -11.90
N VAL A 48 18.82 -9.13 -11.62
CA VAL A 48 18.04 -9.29 -10.39
C VAL A 48 17.56 -10.73 -10.29
N ILE A 49 17.20 -11.33 -11.43
CA ILE A 49 16.82 -12.74 -11.52
C ILE A 49 18.03 -13.65 -11.24
N GLY A 50 19.22 -13.27 -11.69
CA GLY A 50 20.49 -13.93 -11.40
C GLY A 50 20.97 -13.78 -9.95
N GLU A 51 20.83 -12.61 -9.33
CA GLU A 51 21.14 -12.35 -7.92
C GLU A 51 20.13 -13.05 -7.01
N TYR A 52 18.86 -13.09 -7.40
CA TYR A 52 17.81 -13.86 -6.74
C TYR A 52 18.03 -15.37 -6.92
N HIS A 53 18.43 -15.83 -8.11
CA HIS A 53 18.88 -17.21 -8.34
C HIS A 53 20.13 -17.53 -7.54
N LYS A 54 21.06 -16.58 -7.35
CA LYS A 54 22.29 -16.75 -6.58
C LYS A 54 22.02 -16.76 -5.08
N TYR A 55 21.01 -16.03 -4.61
CA TYR A 55 20.50 -16.07 -3.24
C TYR A 55 19.73 -17.36 -2.94
N ILE A 56 18.82 -17.78 -3.83
CA ILE A 56 18.13 -19.08 -3.73
C ILE A 56 19.14 -20.24 -3.84
N ASN A 57 20.12 -20.13 -4.73
CA ASN A 57 21.17 -21.14 -4.87
C ASN A 57 22.18 -21.11 -3.73
N SER A 58 22.49 -19.97 -3.10
CA SER A 58 23.38 -19.94 -1.92
C SER A 58 22.71 -20.57 -0.69
N ILE A 59 21.39 -20.43 -0.57
CA ILE A 59 20.56 -21.19 0.38
C ILE A 59 20.62 -22.69 0.06
N ARG A 60 20.55 -23.06 -1.22
CA ARG A 60 20.70 -24.46 -1.68
C ARG A 60 22.13 -25.01 -1.49
N PHE A 61 23.15 -24.17 -1.59
CA PHE A 61 24.58 -24.58 -1.53
C PHE A 61 25.09 -24.78 -0.11
N HIS A 62 24.52 -24.06 0.87
CA HIS A 62 24.89 -24.24 2.29
C HIS A 62 24.31 -25.51 2.93
N GLN A 63 23.37 -26.18 2.27
CA GLN A 63 22.63 -27.30 2.85
C GLN A 63 22.54 -28.45 1.85
N GLY A 64 23.65 -29.20 1.73
CA GLY A 64 23.68 -30.50 1.05
C GLY A 64 22.84 -31.61 1.70
N HIS A 65 21.94 -31.28 2.64
CA HIS A 65 21.11 -32.23 3.37
C HIS A 65 19.69 -31.70 3.66
N PHE A 66 18.99 -31.14 2.68
CA PHE A 66 17.53 -30.91 2.82
C PHE A 66 16.68 -31.93 2.07
N GLY A 67 16.88 -33.20 2.45
CA GLY A 67 15.83 -34.22 2.41
C GLY A 67 14.98 -34.25 3.70
N ALA A 68 15.06 -33.22 4.55
CA ALA A 68 14.45 -33.25 5.88
C ALA A 68 13.82 -31.91 6.27
N LYS A 69 12.48 -31.84 6.21
CA LYS A 69 11.58 -31.06 7.07
C LYS A 69 12.10 -29.67 7.53
N LEU A 70 11.73 -28.61 6.78
CA LEU A 70 11.88 -27.22 7.26
C LEU A 70 11.19 -27.09 8.63
N THR A 71 11.93 -26.63 9.64
CA THR A 71 11.40 -26.47 11.00
C THR A 71 10.95 -25.03 11.23
N GLN A 72 10.00 -24.82 12.15
CA GLN A 72 9.38 -23.52 12.45
C GLN A 72 10.39 -22.37 12.72
N MET A 73 11.61 -22.69 13.15
CA MET A 73 12.69 -21.71 13.37
C MET A 73 13.19 -21.04 12.07
N ASP A 74 13.15 -21.74 10.94
CA ASP A 74 13.66 -21.21 9.67
C ASP A 74 12.65 -20.25 9.01
N ALA A 75 11.35 -20.53 9.20
CA ALA A 75 10.26 -19.65 8.80
C ALA A 75 10.25 -18.33 9.59
N GLN A 76 10.54 -18.41 10.90
CA GLN A 76 10.65 -17.23 11.76
C GLN A 76 11.87 -16.38 11.38
N ARG A 77 13.04 -17.00 11.13
CA ARG A 77 14.22 -16.29 10.64
C ARG A 77 13.99 -15.61 9.29
N MET A 78 13.28 -16.26 8.37
CA MET A 78 12.91 -15.63 7.09
C MET A 78 12.05 -14.37 7.28
N ALA A 79 11.12 -14.38 8.24
CA ALA A 79 10.32 -13.19 8.56
C ALA A 79 11.13 -12.07 9.25
N GLU A 80 12.26 -12.41 9.86
CA GLU A 80 13.12 -11.48 10.63
C GLU A 80 14.28 -10.91 9.78
N GLU A 81 14.83 -11.68 8.84
CA GLU A 81 15.93 -11.25 7.96
C GLU A 81 15.48 -10.39 6.77
N VAL A 82 14.20 -10.47 6.38
CA VAL A 82 13.66 -9.61 5.33
C VAL A 82 13.34 -8.24 5.92
N LYS A 83 14.28 -7.28 5.76
CA LYS A 83 14.06 -5.87 6.09
C LYS A 83 12.76 -5.35 5.44
N MET A 84 11.78 -5.07 6.30
CA MET A 84 10.37 -4.82 5.99
C MET A 84 10.07 -3.55 5.18
N GLU A 85 11.03 -2.65 4.96
CA GLU A 85 10.78 -1.37 4.29
C GLU A 85 10.68 -1.45 2.75
N ALA A 86 10.98 -2.61 2.15
CA ALA A 86 10.99 -2.78 0.69
C ALA A 86 10.32 -4.07 0.19
N LEU A 87 9.43 -4.68 0.98
CA LEU A 87 8.65 -5.82 0.51
C LEU A 87 7.59 -5.34 -0.48
N GLU A 88 7.84 -5.57 -1.76
CA GLU A 88 6.82 -5.42 -2.79
C GLU A 88 5.79 -6.56 -2.69
N VAL A 89 4.54 -6.29 -3.02
CA VAL A 89 3.45 -7.27 -2.91
C VAL A 89 3.59 -8.42 -3.93
N GLU A 90 4.08 -8.12 -5.13
CA GLU A 90 4.17 -9.08 -6.24
C GLU A 90 5.15 -10.24 -5.95
N PRO A 91 6.36 -10.02 -5.39
CA PRO A 91 7.22 -11.11 -4.94
C PRO A 91 6.57 -12.07 -3.92
N VAL A 92 5.74 -11.55 -3.01
CA VAL A 92 5.08 -12.34 -1.97
C VAL A 92 3.97 -13.22 -2.57
N SER A 93 3.33 -12.80 -3.66
CA SER A 93 2.27 -13.61 -4.29
C SER A 93 2.81 -14.93 -4.87
N TYR A 94 4.05 -14.96 -5.35
CA TYR A 94 4.67 -16.20 -5.85
C TYR A 94 4.84 -17.27 -4.76
N LEU A 95 4.97 -16.86 -3.49
CA LEU A 95 5.07 -17.79 -2.37
C LEU A 95 3.74 -18.52 -2.10
N LEU A 96 2.59 -17.96 -2.50
CA LEU A 96 1.30 -18.63 -2.43
C LEU A 96 1.20 -19.81 -3.41
N GLU A 97 1.89 -19.72 -4.54
CA GLU A 97 1.90 -20.78 -5.58
C GLU A 97 2.89 -21.91 -5.29
N SER A 98 3.75 -21.74 -4.27
CA SER A 98 4.74 -22.74 -3.87
C SER A 98 4.09 -24.09 -3.51
N PRO A 99 4.67 -25.24 -3.84
CA PRO A 99 4.16 -26.54 -3.34
C PRO A 99 4.37 -26.75 -1.84
N ASP A 100 5.19 -25.91 -1.17
CA ASP A 100 5.44 -26.00 0.28
C ASP A 100 4.39 -25.20 1.06
N ALA A 101 3.58 -25.90 1.85
CA ALA A 101 2.56 -25.33 2.73
C ALA A 101 3.14 -24.31 3.75
N SER A 102 4.41 -24.46 4.15
CA SER A 102 5.09 -23.53 5.04
C SER A 102 5.32 -22.19 4.36
N LEU A 103 5.74 -22.20 3.08
CA LEU A 103 5.93 -20.99 2.28
C LEU A 103 4.60 -20.28 1.99
N LYS A 104 3.51 -21.03 1.75
CA LYS A 104 2.17 -20.45 1.61
C LYS A 104 1.73 -19.73 2.87
N ARG A 105 1.95 -20.33 4.05
CA ARG A 105 1.66 -19.69 5.34
C ARG A 105 2.45 -18.39 5.52
N ILE A 106 3.75 -18.41 5.23
CA ILE A 106 4.61 -17.22 5.31
C ILE A 106 4.08 -16.14 4.37
N ALA A 107 3.70 -16.50 3.15
CA ALA A 107 3.11 -15.57 2.19
C ALA A 107 1.86 -14.87 2.75
N VAL A 108 0.95 -15.65 3.35
CA VAL A 108 -0.24 -15.10 4.01
C VAL A 108 0.14 -14.18 5.17
N GLU A 109 1.05 -14.60 6.05
CA GLU A 109 1.48 -13.80 7.21
C GLU A 109 2.13 -12.47 6.77
N LEU A 110 2.92 -12.48 5.70
CA LEU A 110 3.51 -11.27 5.11
C LEU A 110 2.42 -10.35 4.53
N LEU A 111 1.51 -10.88 3.71
CA LEU A 111 0.42 -10.10 3.13
C LEU A 111 -0.51 -9.52 4.21
N VAL A 112 -0.79 -10.29 5.26
CA VAL A 112 -1.55 -9.84 6.43
C VAL A 112 -0.82 -8.73 7.16
N ARG A 113 0.51 -8.84 7.35
CA ARG A 113 1.28 -7.81 8.06
C ARG A 113 1.37 -6.50 7.25
N MET A 114 1.42 -6.59 5.93
CA MET A 114 1.45 -5.43 5.04
C MET A 114 0.15 -4.63 5.10
N ARG A 115 -1.02 -5.28 5.21
CA ARG A 115 -2.37 -4.66 5.24
C ARG A 115 -2.60 -3.60 4.15
N SER A 116 -1.86 -3.70 3.06
CA SER A 116 -1.95 -2.72 1.98
C SER A 116 -3.12 -3.07 1.06
N PRO A 117 -3.70 -2.09 0.35
CA PRO A 117 -4.73 -2.37 -0.66
C PRO A 117 -4.25 -3.34 -1.75
N ASP A 118 -2.94 -3.31 -2.04
CA ASP A 118 -2.30 -4.22 -2.98
C ASP A 118 -2.25 -5.64 -2.43
N SER A 119 -1.91 -5.81 -1.15
CA SER A 119 -1.92 -7.12 -0.46
C SER A 119 -3.34 -7.72 -0.44
N VAL A 120 -4.35 -6.91 -0.13
CA VAL A 120 -5.75 -7.32 -0.16
C VAL A 120 -6.17 -7.72 -1.57
N ARG A 121 -5.77 -6.97 -2.60
CA ARG A 121 -6.04 -7.31 -4.00
C ARG A 121 -5.43 -8.64 -4.41
N VAL A 122 -4.18 -8.92 -4.02
CA VAL A 122 -3.53 -10.21 -4.27
C VAL A 122 -4.29 -11.35 -3.60
N LEU A 123 -4.65 -11.20 -2.33
CA LEU A 123 -5.45 -12.20 -1.62
C LEU A 123 -6.82 -12.41 -2.28
N LYS A 124 -7.53 -11.34 -2.67
CA LYS A 124 -8.80 -11.44 -3.41
C LYS A 124 -8.65 -12.16 -4.75
N ARG A 125 -7.53 -11.96 -5.46
CA ARG A 125 -7.22 -12.70 -6.70
C ARG A 125 -6.99 -14.18 -6.42
N ALA A 126 -6.23 -14.50 -5.37
CA ALA A 126 -5.92 -15.87 -4.96
C ALA A 126 -7.15 -16.68 -4.51
N LEU A 127 -8.26 -16.03 -4.15
CA LEU A 127 -9.54 -16.72 -3.94
C LEU A 127 -10.09 -17.41 -5.20
N LYS A 128 -9.67 -16.98 -6.40
CA LYS A 128 -10.09 -17.53 -7.69
C LYS A 128 -9.07 -18.51 -8.27
N ASP A 129 -8.04 -18.87 -7.51
CA ASP A 129 -7.00 -19.79 -7.94
C ASP A 129 -7.55 -21.20 -8.15
N ASP A 130 -7.01 -21.95 -9.12
CA ASP A 130 -7.43 -23.33 -9.40
C ASP A 130 -7.08 -24.28 -8.23
N ASN A 131 -6.00 -23.99 -7.51
CA ASN A 131 -5.55 -24.78 -6.38
C ASN A 131 -6.41 -24.48 -5.11
N PRO A 132 -7.11 -25.50 -4.55
CA PRO A 132 -7.94 -25.31 -3.36
C PRO A 132 -7.17 -24.84 -2.13
N GLU A 133 -5.90 -25.20 -2.00
CA GLU A 133 -5.07 -24.79 -0.87
C GLU A 133 -4.74 -23.29 -0.94
N VAL A 134 -4.50 -22.76 -2.14
CA VAL A 134 -4.28 -21.32 -2.35
C VAL A 134 -5.53 -20.52 -2.00
N ARG A 135 -6.71 -21.00 -2.42
CA ARG A 135 -7.99 -20.38 -2.05
C ARG A 135 -8.21 -20.36 -0.53
N PHE A 136 -7.91 -21.47 0.14
CA PHE A 136 -8.02 -21.57 1.61
C PHE A 136 -7.13 -20.54 2.31
N TYR A 137 -5.86 -20.47 1.91
CA TYR A 137 -4.90 -19.52 2.49
C TYR A 137 -5.28 -18.06 2.20
N ALA A 138 -5.79 -17.77 1.01
CA ALA A 138 -6.31 -16.45 0.66
C ALA A 138 -7.50 -16.04 1.55
N GLN A 139 -8.44 -16.95 1.80
CA GLN A 139 -9.58 -16.70 2.69
C GLN A 139 -9.13 -16.44 4.13
N VAL A 140 -8.21 -17.25 4.65
CA VAL A 140 -7.62 -17.04 5.99
C VAL A 140 -6.89 -15.69 6.07
N GLY A 141 -6.14 -15.32 5.02
CA GLY A 141 -5.45 -14.05 4.96
C GLY A 141 -6.40 -12.86 5.01
N LEU A 142 -7.46 -12.87 4.19
CA LEU A 142 -8.44 -11.79 4.18
C LEU A 142 -9.15 -11.63 5.53
N ALA A 143 -9.56 -12.74 6.15
CA ALA A 143 -10.20 -12.72 7.47
C ALA A 143 -9.28 -12.11 8.55
N LYS A 144 -7.98 -12.43 8.52
CA LYS A 144 -7.00 -11.84 9.44
C LYS A 144 -6.77 -10.36 9.20
N VAL A 145 -6.72 -9.92 7.93
CA VAL A 145 -6.60 -8.49 7.62
C VAL A 145 -7.82 -7.73 8.14
N GLU A 146 -9.02 -8.27 7.93
CA GLU A 146 -10.28 -7.71 8.44
C GLU A 146 -10.28 -7.63 9.97
N GLU A 147 -9.91 -8.71 10.66
CA GLU A 147 -9.79 -8.74 12.12
C GLU A 147 -8.83 -7.66 12.64
N GLU A 148 -7.70 -7.45 11.98
CA GLU A 148 -6.73 -6.41 12.34
C GLU A 148 -7.30 -4.99 12.19
N PHE A 149 -8.07 -4.72 11.13
CA PHE A 149 -8.74 -3.42 10.95
C PHE A 149 -9.82 -3.19 12.01
N LEU A 150 -10.66 -4.20 12.27
CA LEU A 150 -11.72 -4.11 13.28
C LEU A 150 -11.14 -3.96 14.69
N ALA A 151 -10.07 -4.67 15.02
CA ALA A 151 -9.36 -4.50 16.28
C ALA A 151 -8.72 -3.11 16.41
N ALA A 152 -8.23 -2.52 15.31
CA ALA A 152 -7.70 -1.15 15.32
C ALA A 152 -8.81 -0.11 15.56
N ILE A 153 -10.00 -0.33 14.99
CA ILE A 153 -11.20 0.49 15.22
C ILE A 153 -11.64 0.39 16.69
N ASP A 154 -11.80 -0.82 17.23
CA ASP A 154 -12.22 -1.04 18.62
C ASP A 154 -11.27 -0.36 19.63
N ARG A 155 -9.96 -0.44 19.38
CA ARG A 155 -8.96 0.29 20.20
C ARG A 155 -9.14 1.80 20.12
N ALA A 156 -9.42 2.35 18.94
CA ALA A 156 -9.66 3.78 18.76
C ALA A 156 -10.97 4.26 19.41
N GLU A 157 -12.03 3.45 19.36
CA GLU A 157 -13.31 3.73 20.03
C GLU A 157 -13.15 3.76 21.56
N LYS A 158 -12.41 2.80 22.11
CA LYS A 158 -12.05 2.78 23.54
C LYS A 158 -11.20 3.99 23.91
N ALA A 159 -10.17 4.29 23.12
CA ALA A 159 -9.31 5.45 23.35
C ALA A 159 -10.10 6.77 23.34
N LEU A 160 -11.09 6.92 22.46
CA LEU A 160 -11.98 8.09 22.42
C LEU A 160 -12.82 8.24 23.69
N SER A 161 -13.25 7.14 24.30
CA SER A 161 -14.05 7.16 25.53
C SER A 161 -13.26 7.73 26.70
N ASP A 162 -11.96 7.40 26.77
CA ASP A 162 -11.04 7.77 27.86
C ASP A 162 -10.20 9.04 27.56
N ALA A 163 -10.40 9.65 26.38
CA ALA A 163 -9.53 10.73 25.90
C ALA A 163 -9.75 12.06 26.63
N GLU A 164 -8.65 12.64 27.14
CA GLU A 164 -8.60 14.04 27.58
C GLU A 164 -8.68 14.99 26.38
N ASP A 165 -7.92 14.72 25.32
CA ASP A 165 -8.03 15.42 24.03
C ASP A 165 -8.98 14.68 23.08
N ARG A 166 -10.27 15.04 23.18
CA ARG A 166 -11.31 14.46 22.32
C ARG A 166 -11.12 14.78 20.84
N GLY A 167 -10.59 15.95 20.49
CA GLY A 167 -10.41 16.33 19.09
C GLY A 167 -9.44 15.39 18.38
N LYS A 168 -8.29 15.13 19.00
CA LYS A 168 -7.28 14.19 18.50
C LYS A 168 -7.80 12.76 18.44
N ALA A 169 -8.52 12.29 19.47
CA ALA A 169 -9.06 10.94 19.48
C ALA A 169 -10.14 10.71 18.41
N LEU A 170 -10.96 11.73 18.12
CA LEU A 170 -11.90 11.69 16.99
C LEU A 170 -11.14 11.58 15.66
N ILE A 171 -10.07 12.37 15.44
CA ILE A 171 -9.27 12.25 14.22
C ILE A 171 -8.73 10.83 14.04
N GLU A 172 -8.16 10.25 15.10
CA GLU A 172 -7.61 8.89 15.06
C GLU A 172 -8.68 7.84 14.71
N LEU A 173 -9.87 7.93 15.31
CA LEU A 173 -10.98 7.03 14.98
C LEU A 173 -11.44 7.19 13.53
N GLY A 174 -11.54 8.45 13.06
CA GLY A 174 -11.84 8.74 11.66
C GLY A 174 -10.78 8.18 10.70
N ASP A 175 -9.50 8.22 11.09
CA ASP A 175 -8.39 7.66 10.32
C ASP A 175 -8.52 6.14 10.22
N ARG A 176 -8.85 5.45 11.31
CA ARG A 176 -9.09 4.00 11.32
C ARG A 176 -10.25 3.58 10.42
N TYR A 177 -11.38 4.29 10.47
CA TYR A 177 -12.50 4.03 9.56
C TYR A 177 -12.11 4.26 8.09
N LEU A 178 -11.40 5.35 7.80
CA LEU A 178 -10.99 5.68 6.44
C LEU A 178 -9.95 4.68 5.90
N GLU A 179 -8.99 4.25 6.72
CA GLU A 179 -8.05 3.20 6.37
C GLU A 179 -8.78 1.90 6.02
N TYR A 180 -9.81 1.52 6.80
CA TYR A 180 -10.59 0.32 6.50
C TYR A 180 -11.38 0.45 5.19
N CYS A 181 -11.97 1.61 4.91
CA CYS A 181 -12.60 1.91 3.61
C CYS A 181 -11.61 1.80 2.45
N MET A 182 -10.38 2.30 2.64
CA MET A 182 -9.35 2.31 1.59
C MET A 182 -8.60 0.98 1.46
N SER A 183 -8.79 0.03 2.39
CA SER A 183 -8.12 -1.27 2.40
C SER A 183 -8.41 -2.14 1.18
N GLY A 184 -9.50 -1.85 0.46
CA GLY A 184 -9.99 -2.69 -0.62
C GLY A 184 -10.69 -3.97 -0.15
N LEU A 185 -10.91 -4.15 1.17
CA LEU A 185 -11.74 -5.23 1.71
C LEU A 185 -13.22 -4.93 1.49
N LEU A 186 -13.63 -3.72 1.86
CA LEU A 186 -15.01 -3.26 1.84
C LEU A 186 -15.50 -2.95 0.41
N GLU A 187 -16.75 -3.33 0.14
CA GLU A 187 -17.47 -3.03 -1.11
C GLU A 187 -18.93 -2.67 -0.78
N GLY A 188 -19.57 -1.85 -1.62
CA GLY A 188 -20.99 -1.51 -1.52
C GLY A 188 -21.40 -0.87 -0.19
N GLU A 189 -22.54 -1.30 0.36
CA GLU A 189 -23.16 -0.72 1.55
C GLU A 189 -22.24 -0.69 2.78
N LEU A 190 -21.38 -1.69 2.95
CA LEU A 190 -20.47 -1.75 4.09
C LEU A 190 -19.40 -0.67 3.99
N TRP A 191 -18.85 -0.44 2.79
CA TRP A 191 -17.91 0.64 2.54
C TRP A 191 -18.57 2.00 2.82
N GLU A 192 -19.82 2.19 2.37
CA GLU A 192 -20.56 3.43 2.64
C GLU A 192 -20.84 3.66 4.12
N HIS A 193 -21.18 2.59 4.84
CA HIS A 193 -21.43 2.64 6.26
C HIS A 193 -20.19 3.18 7.01
N TYR A 194 -19.02 2.58 6.76
CA TYR A 194 -17.78 3.03 7.40
C TYR A 194 -17.34 4.42 6.92
N LEU A 195 -17.60 4.79 5.67
CA LEU A 195 -17.31 6.15 5.20
C LEU A 195 -18.20 7.20 5.86
N LYS A 196 -19.49 6.90 6.07
CA LYS A 196 -20.43 7.74 6.83
C LYS A 196 -20.00 7.88 8.29
N LEU A 197 -19.50 6.81 8.91
CA LEU A 197 -18.91 6.87 10.26
C LEU A 197 -17.70 7.79 10.30
N ALA A 198 -16.76 7.63 9.35
CA ALA A 198 -15.59 8.51 9.23
C ALA A 198 -16.00 9.99 9.10
N GLU A 199 -16.97 10.29 8.21
CA GLU A 199 -17.51 11.64 8.03
C GLU A 199 -18.07 12.21 9.34
N GLY A 200 -18.89 11.43 10.04
CA GLY A 200 -19.52 11.86 11.29
C GLY A 200 -18.49 12.18 12.37
N VAL A 201 -17.44 11.36 12.49
CA VAL A 201 -16.37 11.57 13.45
C VAL A 201 -15.50 12.79 13.07
N TYR A 202 -15.15 12.98 11.80
CA TYR A 202 -14.40 14.16 11.38
C TYR A 202 -15.18 15.47 11.51
N LYS A 203 -16.51 15.45 11.33
CA LYS A 203 -17.34 16.62 11.62
C LYS A 203 -17.28 17.00 13.09
N LYS A 204 -17.43 16.03 14.00
CA LYS A 204 -17.25 16.25 15.44
C LYS A 204 -15.84 16.75 15.77
N ALA A 205 -14.82 16.21 15.10
CA ALA A 205 -13.44 16.65 15.28
C ALA A 205 -13.25 18.10 14.82
N TRP A 206 -13.85 18.50 13.70
CA TRP A 206 -13.85 19.88 13.21
C TRP A 206 -14.55 20.83 14.17
N GLU A 207 -15.68 20.42 14.76
CA GLU A 207 -16.39 21.22 15.77
C GLU A 207 -15.57 21.39 17.07
N THR A 208 -14.84 20.35 17.47
CA THR A 208 -14.04 20.33 18.71
C THR A 208 -12.71 21.07 18.53
N THR A 209 -12.05 20.89 17.39
CA THR A 209 -10.73 21.46 17.08
C THR A 209 -10.66 21.81 15.59
N PRO A 210 -11.23 22.97 15.20
CA PRO A 210 -11.16 23.44 13.83
C PRO A 210 -9.71 23.68 13.42
N GLY A 211 -9.28 23.11 12.29
CA GLY A 211 -7.92 23.26 11.82
C GLY A 211 -7.70 22.74 10.40
N PRO A 212 -6.58 23.10 9.76
CA PRO A 212 -6.29 22.67 8.40
C PRO A 212 -6.22 21.15 8.24
N ASP A 213 -5.79 20.42 9.29
CA ASP A 213 -5.75 18.96 9.28
C ASP A 213 -7.17 18.35 9.28
N THR A 214 -8.05 18.79 10.18
CA THR A 214 -9.44 18.32 10.25
C THR A 214 -10.23 18.70 8.99
N ALA A 215 -10.01 19.91 8.44
CA ALA A 215 -10.58 20.32 7.15
C ALA A 215 -10.13 19.42 6.00
N PHE A 216 -8.84 19.08 5.93
CA PHE A 216 -8.30 18.23 4.88
C PHE A 216 -8.91 16.82 4.93
N ARG A 217 -8.98 16.23 6.13
CA ARG A 217 -9.54 14.87 6.33
C ARG A 217 -11.02 14.82 6.02
N LEU A 218 -11.79 15.78 6.53
CA LEU A 218 -13.22 15.89 6.23
C LEU A 218 -13.46 16.13 4.73
N GLY A 219 -12.69 17.02 4.11
CA GLY A 219 -12.75 17.27 2.67
C GLY A 219 -12.48 16.01 1.84
N ARG A 220 -11.48 15.21 2.24
CA ARG A 220 -11.19 13.92 1.59
C ARG A 220 -12.37 12.96 1.66
N VAL A 221 -13.03 12.83 2.82
CA VAL A 221 -14.19 11.95 2.98
C VAL A 221 -15.39 12.42 2.16
N LEU A 222 -15.66 13.72 2.15
CA LEU A 222 -16.74 14.29 1.35
C LEU A 222 -16.52 14.09 -0.16
N LEU A 223 -15.27 14.21 -0.63
CA LEU A 223 -14.92 13.90 -2.02
C LEU A 223 -15.10 12.43 -2.37
N LEU A 224 -14.76 11.51 -1.46
CA LEU A 224 -14.96 10.08 -1.68
C LEU A 224 -16.45 9.77 -1.82
N ARG A 225 -17.29 10.29 -0.90
CA ARG A 225 -18.74 10.13 -0.97
C ARG A 225 -19.36 10.65 -2.27
N GLY A 226 -18.89 11.79 -2.78
CA GLY A 226 -19.39 12.35 -4.03
C GLY A 226 -18.99 11.54 -5.28
N ARG A 227 -17.95 10.71 -5.20
CA ARG A 227 -17.54 9.81 -6.29
C ARG A 227 -18.41 8.55 -6.38
N ASP A 228 -19.17 8.21 -5.34
CA ASP A 228 -20.07 7.06 -5.36
C ASP A 228 -21.45 7.40 -5.95
N ASP A 229 -21.93 8.64 -5.73
CA ASP A 229 -23.11 9.18 -6.43
C ASP A 229 -22.94 9.13 -7.97
N GLU A 230 -21.69 9.12 -8.45
CA GLU A 230 -21.32 8.90 -9.86
C GLU A 230 -21.19 7.41 -10.22
N ALA A 231 -20.75 6.55 -9.29
CA ALA A 231 -20.60 5.11 -9.50
C ALA A 231 -21.96 4.37 -9.59
N GLU A 232 -22.99 4.83 -8.88
CA GLU A 232 -24.35 4.27 -8.97
C GLU A 232 -25.02 4.51 -10.33
N LYS A 233 -24.68 5.58 -11.04
CA LYS A 233 -25.26 5.90 -12.36
C LYS A 233 -24.63 5.13 -13.52
N GLY A 234 -23.61 4.31 -13.24
CA GLY A 234 -22.86 3.54 -14.22
C GLY A 234 -23.21 2.05 -14.31
N ARG A 235 -24.32 1.59 -13.70
CA ARG A 235 -24.81 0.20 -13.81
C ARG A 235 -26.08 0.10 -14.64
#